data_AF-A0A8E5K2X2-F1
#
_entry.id   AF-A0A8E5K2X2-F1
#
_cell.length_a   1.000
_cell.length_b   1.000
_cell.length_c   1.000
_cell.angle_alpha   90.00
_cell.angle_beta   90.00
_cell.angle_gamma   90.00
#
_symmetry.space_group_name_H-M   'P 1'
#
loop_
_entity.id
_entity.type
_entity.pdbx_description
1 polymer ?
#
loop_
_entity_poly.entity_id
_entity_poly.type
_entity_poly.pdbx_seq_one_letter_code
_entity_poly.pdbx_strand_id
1 'polypeptide(L)'
;MRLFASSFRGAHSRLTRTITQQKIKALVSAHRDRDRQKITFRRLWITRINAVIREKGVSYSYSKLIHDLYKSRVLLNRKILAQIAILNKKSLYMISNEIIK
;
A
#
# COMPACT_ATOMS: atom_id res chain seq x y z
N MET A 1 30.90 10.91 -7.82
CA MET A 1 30.11 11.28 -6.62
C MET A 1 29.05 12.35 -6.88
N ARG A 2 29.37 13.43 -7.62
CA ARG A 2 28.38 14.47 -7.99
C ARG A 2 27.13 13.95 -8.69
N LEU A 3 27.24 12.93 -9.57
CA LEU A 3 26.10 12.33 -10.27
C LEU A 3 24.98 11.87 -9.33
N PHE A 4 25.34 11.23 -8.20
CA PHE A 4 24.39 10.71 -7.20
C PHE A 4 23.67 11.83 -6.42
N ALA A 5 24.33 12.98 -6.25
CA ALA A 5 23.82 14.12 -5.47
C ALA A 5 23.34 15.27 -6.36
N SER A 6 23.07 15.03 -7.64
CA SER A 6 22.76 16.05 -8.64
C SER A 6 21.51 16.88 -8.29
N SER A 7 20.50 16.26 -7.69
CA SER A 7 19.26 16.91 -7.25
C SER A 7 19.28 17.36 -5.77
N PHE A 8 20.40 17.23 -5.08
CA PHE A 8 20.48 17.62 -3.66
C PHE A 8 20.57 19.14 -3.52
N ARG A 9 19.84 19.70 -2.55
CA ARG A 9 19.74 21.15 -2.36
C ARG A 9 21.00 21.72 -1.68
N GLY A 10 21.41 22.91 -2.10
CA GLY A 10 22.47 23.69 -1.46
C GLY A 10 23.84 23.02 -1.44
N ALA A 11 24.52 23.07 -0.29
CA ALA A 11 25.87 22.53 -0.14
C ALA A 11 25.97 21.00 -0.32
N HIS A 12 24.84 20.28 -0.18
CA HIS A 12 24.77 18.83 -0.28
C HIS A 12 25.02 18.28 -1.70
N SER A 13 24.98 19.11 -2.74
CA SER A 13 25.34 18.76 -4.12
C SER A 13 26.69 19.34 -4.57
N ARG A 14 27.29 20.22 -3.76
CA ARG A 14 28.50 20.99 -4.12
C ARG A 14 29.76 20.51 -3.41
N LEU A 15 29.71 20.38 -2.08
CA LEU A 15 30.87 20.05 -1.23
C LEU A 15 31.08 18.54 -1.13
N THR A 16 32.28 18.06 -1.47
CA THR A 16 32.59 16.61 -1.52
C THR A 16 32.38 15.90 -0.19
N ARG A 17 32.84 16.50 0.93
CA ARG A 17 32.65 15.96 2.29
C ARG A 17 31.17 15.87 2.69
N THR A 18 30.37 16.86 2.30
CA THR A 18 28.93 16.86 2.58
C THR A 18 28.19 15.85 1.69
N ILE A 19 28.60 15.73 0.43
CA ILE A 19 28.04 14.75 -0.52
C ILE A 19 28.25 13.33 -0.01
N THR A 20 29.43 12.98 0.49
CA THR A 20 29.70 11.61 0.99
C THR A 20 28.81 11.28 2.20
N GLN A 21 28.69 12.21 3.15
CA GLN A 21 27.80 12.03 4.30
C GLN A 21 26.33 11.87 3.87
N GLN A 22 25.87 12.72 2.93
CA GLN A 22 24.49 12.67 2.46
C GLN A 22 24.20 11.39 1.65
N LYS A 23 25.18 10.92 0.86
CA LYS A 23 25.08 9.67 0.11
C LYS A 23 24.81 8.49 1.05
N ILE A 24 25.55 8.38 2.15
CA ILE A 24 25.36 7.31 3.14
C ILE A 24 23.94 7.39 3.74
N LYS A 25 23.50 8.57 4.17
CA LYS A 25 22.15 8.77 4.73
C LYS A 25 21.04 8.42 3.73
N ALA A 26 21.22 8.79 2.46
CA ALA A 26 20.27 8.48 1.39
C ALA A 26 20.16 6.98 1.15
N LEU A 27 21.29 6.25 1.12
CA LEU A 27 21.29 4.80 0.94
C LEU A 27 20.62 4.06 2.10
N VAL A 28 20.89 4.46 3.34
CA VAL A 28 20.23 3.89 4.53
C VAL A 28 18.72 4.12 4.49
N SER A 29 18.30 5.35 4.16
CA SER A 29 16.87 5.68 4.02
C SER A 29 16.22 4.87 2.90
N ALA A 30 16.87 4.78 1.74
CA ALA A 30 16.37 4.00 0.61
C ALA A 30 16.21 2.51 0.95
N HIS A 31 17.13 1.93 1.71
CA HIS A 31 17.01 0.54 2.16
C HIS A 31 15.81 0.35 3.09
N ARG A 32 15.73 1.17 4.15
CA ARG A 32 14.61 1.14 5.11
C ARG A 32 13.25 1.34 4.43
N ASP A 33 13.18 2.28 3.49
CA ASP A 33 11.92 2.66 2.86
C ASP A 33 11.43 1.60 1.85
N ARG A 34 12.30 0.76 1.27
CA ARG A 34 11.88 -0.40 0.46
C ARG A 34 11.06 -1.41 1.28
N ASP A 35 11.45 -1.64 2.52
CA ASP A 35 10.69 -2.53 3.41
C ASP A 35 9.42 -1.86 3.93
N ARG A 36 9.49 -0.56 4.26
CA ARG A 36 8.32 0.22 4.66
C ARG A 36 7.28 0.33 3.54
N GLN A 37 7.72 0.42 2.28
CA GLN A 37 6.84 0.52 1.10
C GLN A 37 5.86 -0.66 1.03
N LYS A 38 6.30 -1.88 1.35
CA LYS A 38 5.46 -3.09 1.39
C LYS A 38 4.32 -2.93 2.41
N ILE A 39 4.63 -2.37 3.59
CA ILE A 39 3.67 -2.12 4.67
C ILE A 39 2.71 -0.98 4.29
N THR A 40 3.25 0.12 3.73
CA THR A 40 2.46 1.29 3.33
C THR A 40 1.43 0.93 2.26
N PHE A 41 1.81 0.15 1.24
CA PHE A 41 0.84 -0.32 0.23
C PHE A 41 -0.21 -1.24 0.83
N ARG A 42 0.18 -2.17 1.71
CA ARG A 42 -0.80 -3.03 2.40
C ARG A 42 -1.79 -2.21 3.22
N ARG A 43 -1.33 -1.20 3.96
CA ARG A 43 -2.20 -0.27 4.71
C ARG A 43 -3.18 0.44 3.78
N LEU A 44 -2.68 0.99 2.67
CA LEU A 44 -3.50 1.67 1.68
C LEU A 44 -4.58 0.76 1.08
N TRP A 45 -4.24 -0.49 0.73
CA TRP A 45 -5.21 -1.45 0.20
C TRP A 45 -6.31 -1.75 1.19
N ILE A 46 -5.98 -1.94 2.48
CA ILE A 46 -6.97 -2.16 3.53
C ILE A 46 -7.92 -0.96 3.65
N THR A 47 -7.38 0.26 3.68
CA THR A 47 -8.20 1.48 3.76
C THR A 47 -9.14 1.61 2.57
N ARG A 48 -8.65 1.36 1.35
CA ARG A 48 -9.45 1.42 0.12
C ARG A 48 -10.59 0.39 0.13
N ILE A 49 -10.28 -0.86 0.48
CA ILE A 49 -11.28 -1.93 0.57
C ILE A 49 -12.33 -1.58 1.64
N ASN A 50 -11.89 -1.13 2.81
CA ASN A 50 -12.79 -0.77 3.91
C ASN A 50 -13.74 0.37 3.54
N ALA A 51 -13.26 1.39 2.83
CA ALA A 51 -14.09 2.51 2.38
C ALA A 51 -15.26 2.03 1.50
N VAL A 52 -15.00 1.17 0.51
CA VAL A 52 -16.04 0.68 -0.42
C VAL A 52 -17.01 -0.28 0.27
N ILE A 53 -16.54 -1.13 1.18
CA ILE A 53 -17.41 -2.07 1.91
C ILE A 53 -18.38 -1.33 2.82
N ARG A 54 -17.92 -0.26 3.47
CA ARG A 54 -18.74 0.56 4.37
C ARG A 54 -19.92 1.23 3.66
N GLU A 55 -19.83 1.48 2.35
CA GLU A 55 -20.95 1.99 1.55
C GLU A 55 -22.17 1.05 1.55
N LYS A 56 -21.98 -0.27 1.80
CA LYS A 56 -23.05 -1.28 1.76
C LYS A 56 -23.83 -1.40 3.09
N GLY A 57 -23.38 -0.75 4.16
CA GLY A 57 -24.06 -0.72 5.46
C GLY A 57 -23.14 -0.92 6.67
N VAL A 58 -23.65 -0.60 7.86
CA VAL A 58 -22.87 -0.51 9.11
C VAL A 58 -22.31 -1.87 9.56
N SER A 59 -23.04 -2.96 9.28
CA SER A 59 -22.66 -4.34 9.61
C SER A 59 -21.58 -4.92 8.70
N TYR A 60 -21.29 -4.25 7.58
CA TYR A 60 -20.25 -4.65 6.63
C TYR A 60 -18.93 -3.96 7.00
N SER A 61 -17.92 -4.77 7.32
CA SER A 61 -16.59 -4.29 7.69
C SER A 61 -15.52 -5.10 6.96
N TYR A 62 -14.33 -4.51 6.79
CA TYR A 62 -13.19 -5.20 6.21
C TYR A 62 -12.82 -6.50 6.97
N SER A 63 -12.89 -6.50 8.30
CA SER A 63 -12.56 -7.68 9.11
C SER A 63 -13.50 -8.84 8.83
N LYS A 64 -14.81 -8.56 8.73
CA LYS A 64 -15.83 -9.56 8.41
C LYS A 64 -15.64 -10.12 7.01
N LEU A 65 -15.45 -9.26 6.00
CA LEU A 65 -15.18 -9.73 4.63
C LEU A 65 -13.96 -10.65 4.56
N ILE A 66 -12.84 -10.28 5.21
CA ILE A 66 -11.64 -11.11 5.19
C ILE A 66 -11.87 -12.45 5.90
N HIS A 67 -12.58 -12.44 7.04
CA HIS A 67 -12.94 -13.67 7.73
C HIS A 67 -13.76 -14.60 6.82
N ASP A 68 -14.79 -14.06 6.16
CA ASP A 68 -15.67 -14.85 5.31
C ASP A 68 -14.97 -15.33 4.03
N LEU A 69 -14.03 -14.54 3.47
CA LEU A 69 -13.15 -14.96 2.37
C LEU A 69 -12.27 -16.17 2.74
N TYR A 70 -11.72 -16.18 3.96
CA TYR A 70 -10.95 -17.34 4.44
C TYR A 70 -11.85 -18.55 4.69
N LYS A 71 -13.05 -18.35 5.24
CA LYS A 71 -14.04 -19.41 5.47
C LYS A 71 -14.48 -20.07 4.15
N SER A 72 -14.69 -19.28 3.11
CA SER A 72 -15.02 -19.73 1.75
C SER A 72 -13.83 -20.26 0.95
N ARG A 73 -12.62 -20.33 1.55
CA ARG A 73 -11.37 -20.80 0.92
C ARG A 73 -10.97 -20.00 -0.33
N VAL A 74 -11.40 -18.75 -0.45
CA VAL A 74 -11.04 -17.87 -1.57
C VAL A 74 -9.71 -17.16 -1.27
N LEU A 75 -8.66 -17.55 -1.98
CA LEU A 75 -7.29 -17.03 -1.79
C LEU A 75 -7.02 -15.73 -2.55
N LEU A 76 -7.83 -14.68 -2.33
CA LEU A 76 -7.63 -13.38 -2.96
C LEU A 76 -6.67 -12.48 -2.17
N ASN A 77 -5.68 -11.93 -2.88
CA ASN A 77 -4.76 -10.95 -2.29
C ASN A 77 -5.42 -9.57 -2.16
N ARG A 78 -5.05 -8.83 -1.11
CA ARG A 78 -5.50 -7.47 -0.81
C ARG A 78 -5.18 -6.47 -1.93
N LYS A 79 -4.09 -6.68 -2.66
CA LYS A 79 -3.75 -5.89 -3.86
C LYS A 79 -4.87 -5.97 -4.90
N ILE A 80 -5.30 -7.19 -5.22
CA ILE A 80 -6.32 -7.46 -6.23
C ILE A 80 -7.69 -6.96 -5.75
N LEU A 81 -8.05 -7.25 -4.50
CA LEU A 81 -9.30 -6.75 -3.89
C LEU A 81 -9.37 -5.22 -3.91
N ALA A 82 -8.28 -4.52 -3.58
CA ALA A 82 -8.25 -3.06 -3.63
C ALA A 82 -8.34 -2.52 -5.05
N GLN A 83 -7.77 -3.22 -6.04
CA GLN A 83 -7.88 -2.82 -7.43
C GLN A 83 -9.29 -3.02 -7.98
N ILE A 84 -9.94 -4.15 -7.65
CA ILE A 84 -11.34 -4.42 -7.98
C ILE A 84 -12.23 -3.36 -7.34
N ALA A 85 -11.99 -3.00 -6.08
CA ALA A 85 -12.75 -1.97 -5.37
C ALA A 85 -12.75 -0.62 -6.09
N ILE A 86 -11.66 -0.27 -6.79
CA ILE A 86 -11.53 1.00 -7.53
C ILE A 86 -12.12 0.87 -8.94
N LEU A 87 -11.76 -0.19 -9.67
CA LEU A 87 -12.13 -0.34 -11.08
C LEU A 87 -13.60 -0.74 -11.26
N ASN A 88 -14.12 -1.59 -10.38
CA ASN A 88 -15.48 -2.10 -10.48
C ASN A 88 -16.06 -2.42 -9.09
N LYS A 89 -16.69 -1.40 -8.49
CA LYS A 89 -17.39 -1.53 -7.20
C LYS A 89 -18.46 -2.64 -7.22
N LYS A 90 -19.19 -2.78 -8.33
CA LYS A 90 -20.28 -3.77 -8.47
C LYS A 90 -19.77 -5.20 -8.30
N SER A 91 -18.63 -5.53 -8.90
CA SER A 91 -18.01 -6.86 -8.73
C SER A 91 -17.68 -7.17 -7.28
N LEU A 92 -17.16 -6.20 -6.52
CA LEU A 92 -16.88 -6.40 -5.10
C LEU A 92 -18.16 -6.68 -4.29
N TYR A 93 -19.27 -6.04 -4.64
CA TYR A 93 -20.55 -6.29 -3.98
C TYR A 93 -21.11 -7.68 -4.27
N MET A 94 -20.96 -8.16 -5.51
CA MET A 94 -21.36 -9.52 -5.91
C MET A 94 -20.57 -10.57 -5.11
N ILE A 95 -19.24 -10.43 -5.05
CA ILE A 95 -18.37 -11.31 -4.25
C ILE A 95 -18.82 -11.33 -2.78
N SER A 96 -19.10 -10.15 -2.21
CA SER A 96 -19.57 -10.06 -0.82
C SER A 96 -20.93 -10.73 -0.59
N ASN A 97 -21.84 -10.71 -1.57
CA ASN A 97 -23.15 -11.36 -1.45
C ASN A 97 -23.03 -12.89 -1.57
N GLU A 98 -22.19 -13.36 -2.49
CA GLU A 98 -21.96 -14.79 -2.72
C GLU A 98 -21.32 -15.47 -1.51
N ILE A 99 -20.47 -14.75 -0.79
CA ILE A 99 -19.78 -15.23 0.42
C ILE A 99 -20.69 -15.28 1.66
N ILE A 100 -21.72 -14.44 1.73
CA ILE A 100 -22.69 -14.44 2.84
C ILE A 100 -23.69 -15.59 2.72
N LYS A 101 -23.88 -16.09 1.50
CA LYS A 101 -24.75 -17.21 1.18
C LYS A 101 -24.20 -18.52 1.72
#